data_AF-Q8FQ62-F1
#
_entry.id   AF-Q8FQ62-F1
#
_cell.length_a   1.000
_cell.length_b   1.000
_cell.length_c   1.000
_cell.angle_alpha   90.00
_cell.angle_beta   90.00
_cell.angle_gamma   90.00
#
_symmetry.space_group_name_H-M   'P 1'
#
loop_
_entity.id
_entity.type
_entity.pdbx_description
1 polymer ?
#
loop_
_entity_poly.entity_id
_entity_poly.type
_entity_poly.pdbx_seq_one_letter_code
_entity_poly.pdbx_strand_id
1 'polypeptide(L)'
;MSSTSSRESKAMAATATIHTYTIIRTPPEGFTGAPYCIAIVDAGAGLETARIAGYVDGAGIAVGDPVTPLATPDAHGATYSL
;
A
#
# COMPACT_ATOMS: atom_id res chain seq x y z
N MET A 1 -9.58 -37.91 20.25
CA MET A 1 -8.33 -37.25 19.83
C MET A 1 -8.09 -37.63 18.38
N SER A 2 -8.50 -36.78 17.44
CA SER A 2 -8.26 -36.98 16.02
C SER A 2 -7.53 -35.76 15.49
N SER A 3 -6.22 -35.92 15.35
CA SER A 3 -5.33 -34.98 14.67
C SER A 3 -5.52 -35.15 13.17
N THR A 4 -6.00 -34.11 12.48
CA THR A 4 -5.81 -33.98 11.03
C THR A 4 -5.31 -32.58 10.73
N SER A 5 -4.04 -32.54 10.37
CA SER A 5 -3.30 -31.42 9.83
C SER A 5 -3.88 -30.95 8.49
N SER A 6 -3.53 -29.70 8.14
CA SER A 6 -3.41 -29.21 6.76
C SER A 6 -4.70 -28.98 5.97
N ARG A 7 -5.24 -27.78 6.11
CA ARG A 7 -5.37 -26.91 4.93
C ARG A 7 -4.80 -25.55 5.26
N GLU A 8 -3.50 -25.44 5.00
CA GLU A 8 -2.89 -24.18 4.63
C GLU A 8 -3.76 -23.52 3.55
N SER A 9 -4.42 -22.44 3.94
CA SER A 9 -4.89 -21.43 3.01
C SER A 9 -4.57 -20.08 3.62
N LYS A 10 -3.35 -19.93 4.15
CA LYS A 10 -2.72 -18.61 4.14
C LYS A 10 -2.50 -18.33 2.66
N ALA A 11 -3.50 -17.74 2.02
CA ALA A 11 -3.35 -17.15 0.70
C ALA A 11 -1.98 -16.47 0.71
N MET A 12 -1.10 -16.85 -0.22
CA MET A 12 0.13 -16.09 -0.41
C MET A 12 -0.32 -14.64 -0.55
N ALA A 13 0.00 -13.81 0.45
CA ALA A 13 -0.30 -12.39 0.34
C ALA A 13 0.43 -11.95 -0.92
N ALA A 14 -0.34 -11.61 -1.96
CA ALA A 14 0.22 -11.09 -3.19
C ALA A 14 1.14 -9.94 -2.78
N THR A 15 2.44 -10.13 -3.02
CA THR A 15 3.46 -9.29 -2.41
C THR A 15 3.53 -8.04 -3.25
N ALA A 16 2.74 -7.04 -2.87
CA ALA A 16 2.73 -5.76 -3.56
C ALA A 16 3.93 -4.93 -3.09
N THR A 17 4.61 -4.26 -4.02
CA THR A 17 5.82 -3.48 -3.71
C THR A 17 5.81 -2.12 -4.40
N ILE A 18 6.48 -1.14 -3.80
CA ILE A 18 6.62 0.19 -4.40
C ILE A 18 7.60 0.12 -5.57
N HIS A 19 7.11 0.39 -6.79
CA HIS A 19 7.93 0.47 -7.99
C HIS A 19 8.60 1.85 -8.16
N THR A 20 7.83 2.91 -7.89
CA THR A 20 8.33 4.29 -7.75
C THR A 20 7.32 5.08 -6.91
N TYR A 21 7.75 6.18 -6.30
CA TYR A 21 6.87 6.99 -5.46
C TYR A 21 7.17 8.48 -5.57
N THR A 22 6.20 9.28 -5.15
CA THR A 22 6.34 10.71 -4.92
C THR A 22 5.59 11.12 -3.66
N ILE A 23 6.16 12.08 -2.93
CA ILE A 23 5.52 12.69 -1.77
C ILE A 23 4.89 14.00 -2.19
N ILE A 24 3.56 14.06 -2.13
CA ILE A 24 2.83 15.28 -2.38
C ILE A 24 2.80 16.10 -1.09
N ARG A 25 3.54 17.21 -1.09
CA ARG A 25 3.60 18.15 0.04
C ARG A 25 2.60 19.30 -0.09
N THR A 26 2.20 19.62 -1.32
CA THR A 26 1.29 20.72 -1.62
C THR A 26 0.22 20.22 -2.58
N PRO A 27 -0.90 19.71 -2.05
CA PRO A 27 -1.98 19.20 -2.88
C PRO A 27 -2.86 20.33 -3.45
N PRO A 28 -3.74 20.03 -4.41
CA PRO A 28 -4.74 20.97 -4.89
C PRO A 28 -5.66 21.48 -3.76
N GLU A 29 -6.28 22.63 -3.98
CA GLU A 29 -7.29 23.16 -3.07
C GLU A 29 -8.42 22.15 -2.83
N GLY A 30 -8.89 22.06 -1.57
CA GLY A 30 -9.92 21.11 -1.16
C GLY A 30 -9.40 19.70 -0.81
N PHE A 31 -8.11 19.40 -1.08
CA PHE A 31 -7.48 18.17 -0.61
C PHE A 31 -6.76 18.39 0.73
N THR A 32 -7.15 17.61 1.73
CA THR A 32 -6.55 17.63 3.07
C THR A 32 -5.67 16.39 3.32
N GLY A 33 -4.85 16.43 4.38
CA GLY A 33 -4.02 15.30 4.78
C GLY A 33 -2.68 15.20 4.04
N ALA A 34 -2.09 16.34 3.66
CA ALA A 34 -0.70 16.41 3.21
C ALA A 34 0.27 16.56 4.39
N PRO A 35 1.52 16.08 4.27
CA PRO A 35 2.06 15.37 3.11
C PRO A 35 1.54 13.92 3.00
N TYR A 36 1.44 13.40 1.79
CA TYR A 36 1.05 12.00 1.54
C TYR A 36 1.85 11.37 0.41
N CYS A 37 1.89 10.04 0.41
CA CYS A 37 2.59 9.26 -0.60
C CYS A 37 1.63 8.78 -1.71
N ILE A 38 2.02 9.04 -2.97
CA ILE A 38 1.49 8.39 -4.15
C ILE A 38 2.59 7.49 -4.71
N ALA A 39 2.27 6.25 -5.04
CA ALA A 39 3.21 5.30 -5.61
C ALA A 39 2.64 4.61 -6.84
N ILE A 40 3.54 4.18 -7.71
CA ILE A 40 3.28 3.07 -8.62
C ILE A 40 3.57 1.80 -7.81
N VAL A 41 2.57 0.94 -7.67
CA VAL A 41 2.66 -0.33 -6.95
C VAL A 41 2.70 -1.46 -7.97
N ASP A 42 3.66 -2.36 -7.82
CA ASP A 42 3.67 -3.64 -8.52
C ASP A 42 2.93 -4.67 -7.68
N ALA A 43 1.74 -5.07 -8.11
CA ALA A 43 0.89 -6.05 -7.43
C ALA A 43 1.03 -7.47 -7.99
N GLY A 44 2.07 -7.74 -8.80
CA GLY A 44 2.32 -9.02 -9.47
C GLY A 44 1.42 -9.28 -10.69
N ALA A 45 0.21 -8.72 -10.73
CA ALA A 45 -0.67 -8.73 -11.90
C ALA A 45 -0.42 -7.55 -12.86
N GLY A 46 0.33 -6.54 -12.42
CA GLY A 46 0.63 -5.33 -13.17
C GLY A 46 1.03 -4.17 -12.27
N LEU A 47 1.35 -3.04 -12.90
CA LEU A 47 1.64 -1.77 -12.23
C LEU A 47 0.37 -0.93 -12.14
N GLU A 48 0.11 -0.35 -10.96
CA GLU A 48 -1.00 0.58 -10.78
C GLU A 48 -0.61 1.80 -9.95
N THR A 49 -1.31 2.92 -10.15
CA THR A 49 -1.10 4.13 -9.35
C THR A 49 -2.01 4.10 -8.13
N ALA A 50 -1.43 4.23 -6.94
CA ALA A 50 -2.17 4.19 -5.69
C ALA A 50 -1.67 5.23 -4.70
N ARG A 51 -2.58 5.70 -3.84
CA ARG A 51 -2.21 6.40 -2.61
C ARG A 51 -1.86 5.37 -1.55
N ILE A 52 -0.77 5.64 -0.82
CA ILE A 52 -0.28 4.77 0.26
C ILE A 52 -0.69 5.37 1.61
N ALA A 53 -1.47 4.61 2.38
CA ALA A 53 -1.85 4.94 3.74
C ALA A 53 -0.66 4.76 4.71
N GLY A 54 -0.69 5.49 5.81
CA GLY A 54 0.30 5.36 6.89
C GLY A 54 1.64 6.06 6.62
N TYR A 55 1.80 6.74 5.48
CA TYR A 55 2.96 7.62 5.29
C TYR A 55 2.95 8.75 6.34
N VAL A 56 4.07 8.89 7.04
CA VAL A 56 4.35 9.99 7.97
C VAL A 56 5.51 10.79 7.41
N ASP A 57 5.47 12.11 7.51
CA ASP A 57 6.55 12.93 6.96
C ASP A 57 7.91 12.60 7.60
N GLY A 58 8.93 12.42 6.76
CA GLY A 58 10.25 11.98 7.20
C GLY A 58 10.38 10.49 7.51
N ALA A 59 9.31 9.70 7.35
CA ALA A 59 9.42 8.25 7.35
C ALA A 59 10.28 7.78 6.16
N GLY A 60 11.10 6.75 6.39
CA GLY A 60 11.85 6.09 5.32
C GLY A 60 10.88 5.34 4.43
N ILE A 61 10.82 5.73 3.15
CA ILE A 61 10.11 5.03 2.09
C ILE A 61 11.06 4.89 0.90
N ALA A 62 11.07 3.72 0.30
CA ALA A 62 12.00 3.35 -0.76
C ALA A 62 11.29 2.54 -1.85
N VAL A 63 11.92 2.53 -3.04
CA VAL A 63 11.56 1.58 -4.09
C VAL A 63 11.90 0.17 -3.61
N GLY A 64 10.97 -0.76 -3.82
CA GLY A 64 11.05 -2.15 -3.36
C GLY A 64 10.42 -2.38 -1.99
N ASP A 65 10.02 -1.32 -1.27
CA ASP A 65 9.33 -1.49 0.01
C ASP A 65 8.01 -2.26 -0.18
N PRO A 66 7.73 -3.24 0.69
CA PRO A 66 6.48 -3.99 0.63
C PRO A 66 5.31 -3.10 1.06
N VAL A 67 4.16 -3.32 0.44
CA VAL A 67 2.90 -2.68 0.82
C VAL A 67 1.78 -3.71 0.89
N THR A 68 0.80 -3.46 1.75
CA THR A 68 -0.34 -4.36 1.94
C THR A 68 -1.59 -3.76 1.31
N PRO A 69 -2.31 -4.48 0.41
CA PRO A 69 -3.58 -3.99 -0.13
C PRO A 69 -4.62 -3.89 0.98
N LEU A 70 -5.37 -2.79 0.98
CA LEU A 70 -6.48 -2.56 1.89
C LEU A 70 -7.75 -3.20 1.35
N ALA A 71 -8.54 -3.83 2.23
CA ALA A 71 -9.82 -4.44 1.85
C ALA A 71 -10.82 -3.39 1.33
N THR A 72 -10.73 -2.16 1.84
CA THR A 72 -11.50 -1.00 1.39
C THR A 72 -10.61 0.23 1.41
N PRO A 73 -10.79 1.18 0.47
CA PRO A 73 -10.04 2.42 0.50
C PRO A 73 -10.24 3.20 1.81
N ASP A 74 -9.21 3.93 2.26
CA ASP A 74 -9.32 4.79 3.43
C ASP A 74 -10.11 6.08 3.13
N ALA A 75 -10.23 6.96 4.14
CA ALA A 75 -10.92 8.25 4.01
C ALA A 75 -10.32 9.18 2.93
N HIS A 76 -9.12 8.88 2.45
CA HIS A 76 -8.39 9.64 1.45
C HIS A 76 -8.19 8.87 0.14
N GLY A 77 -8.82 7.72 -0.01
CA GLY A 77 -8.75 6.87 -1.21
C GLY A 77 -7.48 6.04 -1.33
N ALA A 78 -6.71 5.88 -0.25
CA ALA A 78 -5.56 4.96 -0.25
C ALA A 78 -6.04 3.51 -0.37
N THR A 79 -5.43 2.75 -1.27
CA THR A 79 -5.73 1.33 -1.51
C THR A 79 -4.66 0.39 -0.98
N TYR A 80 -3.53 0.93 -0.52
CA TYR A 80 -2.43 0.19 0.08
C TYR A 80 -1.97 0.86 1.37
N SER A 81 -1.33 0.10 2.26
CA SER A 81 -0.60 0.64 3.42
C SER A 81 0.87 0.21 3.39
N LEU A 82 1.73 1.05 3.99
CA LEU A 82 3.06 0.63 4.43
C LEU A 82 2.98 -0.49 5.49
#